data_AF-A0A2N2SKM5-F1
#
_entry.id   AF-A0A2N2SKM5-F1
#
_cell.length_a   1.000
_cell.length_b   1.000
_cell.length_c   1.000
_cell.angle_alpha   90.00
_cell.angle_beta   90.00
_cell.angle_gamma   90.00
#
_symmetry.space_group_name_H-M   'P 1'
#
loop_
_entity.id
_entity.type
_entity.pdbx_description
1 polymer ?
#
loop_
_entity_poly.entity_id
_entity_poly.type
_entity_poly.pdbx_seq_one_letter_code
_entity_poly.pdbx_strand_id
1 'polypeptide(L)'
;MATQKQDGFVLESKRTSTRPPPLYKVLLLNDDFTPMDFVISVLQKYFGMDRERATRVMLQVHREGMGVCGVFPRDIASTKVEQVVSHARQHQHPLACVMEEN
;
A
#
# COMPACT_ATOMS: atom_id res chain seq x y z
N MET A 1 51.38 41.89 20.15
CA MET A 1 50.09 41.23 20.48
C MET A 1 49.49 40.74 19.18
N ALA A 2 49.45 39.42 18.98
CA ALA A 2 49.00 38.81 17.73
C ALA A 2 47.47 38.68 17.74
N THR A 3 46.80 39.36 16.82
CA THR A 3 45.36 39.25 16.60
C THR A 3 45.07 37.96 15.83
N GLN A 4 44.59 36.93 16.54
CA GLN A 4 44.01 35.74 15.92
C GLN A 4 42.64 36.12 15.33
N LYS A 5 42.54 36.13 13.99
CA LYS A 5 41.25 36.12 13.28
C LYS A 5 40.63 34.73 13.47
N GLN A 6 39.43 34.68 14.02
CA GLN A 6 38.61 33.48 14.07
C GLN A 6 38.03 33.24 12.67
N ASP A 7 38.43 32.14 12.05
CA ASP A 7 37.81 31.63 10.82
C ASP A 7 36.40 31.15 11.14
N GLY A 8 35.40 31.90 10.66
CA GLY A 8 34.00 31.52 10.75
C GLY A 8 33.72 30.35 9.82
N PHE A 9 33.37 29.19 10.39
CA PHE A 9 32.81 28.08 9.62
C PHE A 9 31.43 28.46 9.09
N VAL A 10 31.36 28.84 7.82
CA VAL A 10 30.09 28.96 7.09
C VAL A 10 29.74 27.57 6.58
N LEU A 11 28.77 26.92 7.24
CA LEU A 11 28.17 25.68 6.76
C LEU A 11 27.31 26.01 5.53
N GLU A 12 27.87 25.73 4.35
CA GLU A 12 27.12 25.82 3.10
C GLU A 12 26.01 24.77 3.12
N SER A 13 24.76 25.23 3.14
CA SER A 13 23.55 24.42 3.12
C SER A 13 23.48 23.65 1.80
N LYS A 14 24.08 22.47 1.77
CA LYS A 14 23.94 21.51 0.67
C LYS A 14 22.46 21.09 0.66
N ARG A 15 21.70 21.56 -0.34
CA ARG A 15 20.33 21.11 -0.58
C ARG A 15 20.36 19.63 -0.95
N THR A 16 20.31 18.76 0.05
CA THR A 16 20.15 17.32 -0.14
C THR A 16 18.75 17.09 -0.71
N SER A 17 18.67 16.85 -2.02
CA SER A 17 17.41 16.44 -2.66
C SER A 17 17.04 15.05 -2.17
N THR A 18 16.02 14.96 -1.31
CA THR A 18 15.47 13.68 -0.87
C THR A 18 14.66 13.07 -2.01
N ARG A 19 15.02 11.86 -2.44
CA ARG A 19 14.25 11.11 -3.45
C ARG A 19 12.85 10.80 -2.87
N PRO A 20 11.79 10.86 -3.70
CA PRO A 20 10.46 10.48 -3.26
C PRO A 20 10.42 9.00 -2.85
N PRO A 21 9.57 8.62 -1.88
CA PRO A 21 9.44 7.22 -1.48
C PRO A 21 8.99 6.31 -2.63
N PRO A 22 9.48 5.06 -2.72
CA PRO A 22 8.97 4.10 -3.69
C PRO A 22 7.50 3.78 -3.41
N LEU A 23 6.75 3.61 -4.49
CA LEU A 23 5.33 3.27 -4.46
C LEU A 23 5.16 1.75 -4.65
N TYR A 24 4.13 1.20 -4.02
CA TYR A 24 3.81 -0.21 -4.02
C TYR A 24 2.34 -0.40 -4.42
N LYS A 25 2.09 -1.35 -5.32
CA LYS A 25 0.74 -1.81 -5.64
C LYS A 25 0.30 -2.80 -4.58
N VAL A 26 -0.91 -2.64 -4.06
CA VAL A 26 -1.57 -3.64 -3.20
C VAL A 26 -2.53 -4.45 -4.06
N LEU A 27 -2.41 -5.76 -3.97
CA LEU A 27 -3.09 -6.73 -4.82
C LEU A 27 -3.91 -7.69 -3.96
N LEU A 28 -5.08 -8.07 -4.47
CA LEU A 28 -5.81 -9.26 -4.02
C LEU A 28 -5.60 -10.39 -5.02
N LEU A 29 -5.46 -11.60 -4.51
CA LEU A 29 -5.31 -12.82 -5.31
C LEU A 29 -6.59 -13.64 -5.24
N ASN A 30 -6.94 -14.30 -6.34
CA ASN A 30 -8.10 -15.17 -6.42
C ASN A 30 -7.92 -16.45 -5.61
N ASP A 31 -9.03 -16.95 -5.07
CA ASP A 31 -9.16 -18.26 -4.44
C ASP A 31 -10.61 -18.76 -4.60
N ASP A 32 -10.83 -20.06 -4.39
CA ASP A 32 -12.13 -20.69 -4.65
C ASP A 32 -13.10 -20.69 -3.44
N PHE A 33 -12.71 -20.09 -2.30
CA PHE A 33 -13.43 -20.22 -1.03
C PHE A 33 -13.91 -18.88 -0.45
N THR A 34 -13.27 -17.77 -0.79
CA THR A 34 -13.66 -16.45 -0.29
C THR A 34 -14.91 -15.94 -1.03
N PRO A 35 -16.01 -15.62 -0.34
CA PRO A 35 -17.22 -15.11 -0.98
C PRO A 35 -16.99 -13.76 -1.69
N MET A 36 -17.65 -13.57 -2.85
CA MET A 36 -17.55 -12.32 -3.62
C MET A 36 -17.97 -11.08 -2.82
N ASP A 37 -19.05 -11.17 -2.04
CA ASP A 37 -19.51 -10.07 -1.20
C ASP A 37 -18.50 -9.73 -0.09
N PHE A 38 -17.76 -10.73 0.41
CA PHE A 38 -16.68 -10.49 1.37
C PHE A 38 -15.57 -9.66 0.72
N VAL A 39 -15.14 -10.02 -0.49
CA VAL A 39 -14.12 -9.26 -1.25
C VAL A 39 -14.58 -7.82 -1.51
N ILE A 40 -15.84 -7.62 -1.90
CA ILE A 40 -16.41 -6.28 -2.08
C ILE A 40 -16.34 -5.50 -0.76
N SER A 41 -16.74 -6.10 0.36
CA SER A 41 -16.72 -5.43 1.68
C SER A 41 -15.30 -5.01 2.10
N VAL A 42 -14.29 -5.84 1.81
CA VAL A 42 -12.88 -5.55 2.04
C VAL A 42 -12.42 -4.34 1.22
N LEU A 43 -12.77 -4.32 -0.07
CA LEU A 43 -12.43 -3.21 -0.98
C LEU A 43 -13.09 -1.89 -0.55
N GLN A 44 -14.34 -1.93 -0.10
CA GLN A 44 -15.02 -0.74 0.43
C GLN A 44 -14.40 -0.26 1.74
N LYS A 45 -14.16 -1.19 2.68
CA LYS A 45 -13.70 -0.86 4.05
C LYS A 45 -12.26 -0.37 4.10
N TYR A 46 -11.33 -1.06 3.43
CA TYR A 46 -9.89 -0.79 3.57
C TYR A 46 -9.32 0.05 2.43
N PHE A 47 -9.98 0.10 1.27
CA PHE A 47 -9.51 0.87 0.11
C PHE A 47 -10.41 2.04 -0.25
N GLY A 48 -11.51 2.24 0.49
CA GLY A 48 -12.41 3.38 0.30
C GLY A 48 -13.10 3.38 -1.07
N MET A 49 -13.24 2.21 -1.70
CA MET A 49 -13.94 2.11 -2.98
C MET A 49 -15.45 2.24 -2.77
N ASP A 50 -16.13 2.86 -3.72
CA ASP A 50 -17.57 2.69 -3.86
C ASP A 50 -17.90 1.25 -4.27
N ARG A 51 -19.18 0.88 -4.19
CA ARG A 51 -19.64 -0.48 -4.48
C ARG A 51 -19.38 -0.88 -5.94
N GLU A 52 -19.54 0.03 -6.90
CA GLU A 52 -19.38 -0.27 -8.32
C GLU A 52 -17.92 -0.58 -8.65
N ARG A 53 -17.00 0.27 -8.19
CA ARG A 53 -15.56 0.09 -8.34
C ARG A 53 -15.09 -1.16 -7.62
N ALA A 54 -15.55 -1.40 -6.40
CA ALA A 54 -15.24 -2.62 -5.66
C ALA A 54 -15.71 -3.88 -6.42
N THR A 55 -16.91 -3.85 -7.01
CA THR A 55 -17.44 -4.96 -7.81
C THR A 55 -16.60 -5.20 -9.06
N ARG A 56 -16.16 -4.14 -9.75
CA ARG A 56 -15.27 -4.26 -10.92
C ARG A 56 -13.93 -4.90 -10.56
N VAL A 57 -13.30 -4.45 -9.47
CA VAL A 57 -12.01 -5.01 -9.01
C VAL A 57 -12.19 -6.44 -8.53
N MET A 58 -13.27 -6.75 -7.80
CA MET A 58 -13.59 -8.13 -7.40
C MET A 58 -13.73 -9.05 -8.62
N LEU A 59 -14.47 -8.64 -9.66
CA LEU A 59 -14.61 -9.42 -10.89
C LEU A 59 -13.27 -9.59 -11.61
N GLN A 60 -12.39 -8.59 -11.56
CA GLN A 60 -11.05 -8.68 -12.10
C GLN A 60 -10.24 -9.76 -11.36
N VAL A 61 -10.22 -9.73 -10.02
CA VAL A 61 -9.57 -10.76 -9.20
C VAL A 61 -10.08 -12.14 -9.59
N HIS A 62 -11.41 -12.31 -9.64
CA HIS A 62 -12.03 -13.60 -9.94
C HIS A 62 -11.69 -14.16 -11.34
N ARG A 63 -11.60 -13.29 -12.35
CA ARG A 63 -11.41 -13.71 -13.75
C ARG A 63 -9.94 -13.77 -14.17
N GLU A 64 -9.12 -12.87 -13.66
CA GLU A 64 -7.72 -12.68 -14.07
C GLU A 64 -6.74 -13.27 -13.04
N GLY A 65 -7.25 -13.77 -11.91
CA GLY A 65 -6.44 -14.35 -10.84
C GLY A 65 -5.89 -13.33 -9.84
N MET A 66 -5.90 -12.04 -10.18
CA MET A 66 -5.46 -10.96 -9.30
C MET A 66 -6.09 -9.62 -9.68
N GLY A 67 -6.07 -8.66 -8.75
CA GLY A 67 -6.59 -7.31 -8.99
C GLY A 67 -5.93 -6.25 -8.13
N VAL A 68 -5.67 -5.09 -8.72
CA VAL A 68 -5.04 -3.95 -8.05
C VAL A 68 -6.07 -3.20 -7.21
N CYS A 69 -5.83 -3.16 -5.90
CA CYS A 69 -6.68 -2.47 -4.95
C CYS A 69 -6.28 -1.00 -4.76
N GLY A 70 -5.00 -0.68 -4.94
CA GLY A 70 -4.48 0.68 -4.89
C GLY A 70 -2.96 0.73 -4.90
N VAL A 71 -2.42 1.95 -4.99
CA VAL A 71 -0.98 2.23 -4.98
C VAL A 71 -0.66 3.14 -3.82
N PHE A 72 0.29 2.75 -2.98
CA PHE A 72 0.62 3.46 -1.75
C PHE A 72 2.13 3.45 -1.48
N PRO A 73 2.66 4.36 -0.66
CA PRO A 73 3.98 4.21 -0.06
C PRO A 73 4.08 2.89 0.71
N ARG A 74 5.29 2.33 0.80
CA ARG A 74 5.57 1.02 1.40
C ARG A 74 4.87 0.77 2.74
N ASP A 75 4.94 1.71 3.67
CA ASP A 75 4.42 1.53 5.03
C ASP A 75 2.88 1.47 5.04
N ILE A 76 2.23 2.27 4.19
CA ILE A 76 0.78 2.26 4.02
C ILE A 76 0.34 0.97 3.32
N ALA A 77 1.06 0.55 2.27
CA ALA A 77 0.79 -0.71 1.58
C ALA A 77 0.89 -1.91 2.54
N SER A 78 1.97 -1.97 3.33
CA SER A 78 2.18 -3.02 4.34
C SER A 78 1.06 -3.07 5.37
N THR A 79 0.66 -1.90 5.89
CA THR A 79 -0.44 -1.81 6.87
C THR A 79 -1.75 -2.29 6.28
N LYS A 80 -2.08 -1.91 5.04
CA LYS A 80 -3.30 -2.35 4.37
C LYS A 80 -3.31 -3.85 4.13
N VAL A 81 -2.18 -4.42 3.68
CA VAL A 81 -2.04 -5.87 3.51
C VAL A 81 -2.32 -6.60 4.83
N GLU A 82 -1.70 -6.17 5.92
CA GLU A 82 -1.89 -6.79 7.24
C GLU A 82 -3.34 -6.69 7.72
N GLN A 83 -3.97 -5.52 7.57
CA GLN A 83 -5.38 -5.32 7.93
C GLN A 83 -6.31 -6.26 7.16
N VAL A 84 -6.12 -6.40 5.85
CA VAL A 84 -6.94 -7.26 4.99
C VAL A 84 -6.75 -8.73 5.35
N VAL A 85 -5.50 -9.18 5.48
CA VAL A 85 -5.18 -10.59 5.81
C VAL A 85 -5.70 -10.96 7.20
N SER A 86 -5.52 -10.07 8.19
CA SER A 86 -6.04 -10.28 9.54
C SER A 86 -7.56 -10.40 9.54
N HIS A 87 -8.24 -9.52 8.79
CA HIS A 87 -9.70 -9.53 8.68
C HIS A 87 -10.23 -10.80 7.98
N ALA A 88 -9.57 -11.24 6.90
CA ALA A 88 -9.91 -12.48 6.21
C ALA A 88 -9.76 -13.71 7.12
N ARG A 89 -8.65 -13.79 7.87
CA ARG A 89 -8.42 -14.86 8.85
C ARG A 89 -9.48 -14.89 9.96
N GLN A 90 -9.89 -13.74 10.48
CA GLN A 90 -10.96 -13.64 11.48
C GLN A 90 -12.30 -14.18 10.97
N HIS A 91 -12.55 -14.07 9.66
CA HIS A 91 -13.76 -14.58 8.99
C HIS A 91 -13.56 -15.96 8.35
N GLN A 92 -12.42 -16.62 8.62
CA GLN A 92 -12.09 -17.95 8.12
C GLN A 92 -12.03 -18.03 6.57
N HIS A 93 -11.60 -16.95 5.92
CA HIS A 93 -11.40 -16.91 4.47
C HIS A 93 -9.90 -16.97 4.13
N PRO A 94 -9.50 -17.75 3.10
CA PRO A 94 -8.11 -17.86 2.68
C PRO A 94 -7.62 -16.69 1.81
N LEU A 95 -8.41 -15.61 1.69
CA LEU A 95 -8.12 -14.43 0.86
C LEU A 95 -6.69 -13.92 1.07
N ALA A 96 -5.90 -13.97 0.00
CA ALA A 96 -4.53 -13.47 0.01
C ALA A 96 -4.47 -12.01 -0.47
N CYS A 97 -3.74 -11.20 0.27
CA CYS A 97 -3.42 -9.82 -0.08
C CYS A 97 -1.90 -9.64 -0.03
N VAL A 98 -1.33 -9.05 -1.08
CA VAL A 98 0.12 -8.85 -1.22
C VAL A 98 0.44 -7.45 -1.70
N MET A 99 1.70 -7.04 -1.59
CA MET A 99 2.19 -5.81 -2.20
C MET A 99 3.42 -6.07 -3.07
N GLU A 100 3.54 -5.36 -4.19
CA GLU A 100 4.68 -5.39 -5.10
C GLU A 100 5.17 -3.98 -5.41
N GLU A 101 6.46 -3.82 -5.72
CA GLU A 101 7.02 -2.53 -6.14
C GLU A 101 6.40 -2.12 -7.49
N ASN A 102 5.96 -0.85 -7.59
CA ASN A 102 5.11 -0.38 -8.68
C ASN A 102 5.84 -0.18 -10.01
#